data_AF-W2TA47-F1
#
_entry.id   AF-W2TA47-F1
#
_cell.length_a   1.000
_cell.length_b   1.000
_cell.length_c   1.000
_cell.angle_alpha   90.00
_cell.angle_beta   90.00
_cell.angle_gamma   90.00
#
_symmetry.space_group_name_H-M   'P 1'
#
loop_
_entity.id
_entity.type
_entity.pdbx_description
1 polymer ?
#
loop_
_entity_poly.entity_id
_entity_poly.type
_entity_poly.pdbx_seq_one_letter_code
_entity_poly.pdbx_strand_id
1 'polypeptide(L)'
;MLEKPHVGMLRFTPRWVLRTTQVPAEYEGDVTLREHLPTLVFHNTSPIPAVGASAKYVVDPTKVFWLWVHRVKYFFPGYSEVHVDPNVAYIRHYRDTAAERWGELWQPGLNQYGRWELTDYPKRLLNVLYTRVKQRLDDVYGNRSYGFFL
;
A
#
# COMPACT_ATOMS: atom_id res chain seq x y z
N MET A 1 -4.08 24.77 4.36
CA MET A 1 -3.84 24.10 3.07
C MET A 1 -4.59 24.90 2.02
N LEU A 2 -3.97 25.22 0.88
CA LEU A 2 -4.69 25.86 -0.23
C LEU A 2 -5.66 24.84 -0.83
N GLU A 3 -6.95 25.18 -0.88
CA GLU A 3 -7.93 24.40 -1.63
C GLU A 3 -7.55 24.40 -3.10
N LYS A 4 -7.55 23.22 -3.72
CA LYS A 4 -7.42 23.07 -5.17
C LYS A 4 -8.75 22.54 -5.71
N PRO A 5 -9.77 23.41 -5.89
CA PRO A 5 -11.14 22.97 -6.19
C PRO A 5 -11.23 22.17 -7.50
N HIS A 6 -10.26 22.34 -8.40
CA HIS A 6 -10.20 21.69 -9.72
C HIS A 6 -9.42 20.36 -9.75
N VAL A 7 -9.05 19.79 -8.60
CA VAL A 7 -8.33 18.51 -8.57
C VAL A 7 -9.31 17.36 -8.36
N GLY A 8 -9.45 16.53 -9.40
CA GLY A 8 -10.25 15.29 -9.34
C GLY A 8 -9.42 14.06 -8.98
N MET A 9 -8.09 14.14 -9.10
CA MET A 9 -7.21 13.02 -8.83
C MET A 9 -5.83 13.48 -8.33
N LEU A 10 -5.31 12.77 -7.33
CA LEU A 10 -3.89 12.77 -6.98
C LEU A 10 -3.23 11.52 -7.53
N ARG A 11 -2.13 11.71 -8.26
CA ARG A 11 -1.28 10.65 -8.79
C ARG A 11 -0.01 10.55 -7.97
N PHE A 12 0.31 9.34 -7.52
CA PHE A 12 1.48 9.04 -6.72
C PHE A 12 2.43 8.10 -7.46
N THR A 13 3.71 8.35 -7.30
CA THR A 13 4.75 7.37 -7.63
C THR A 13 4.79 6.32 -6.51
N PRO A 14 4.59 5.03 -6.81
CA PRO A 14 4.72 4.00 -5.79
C PRO A 14 6.20 3.73 -5.48
N ARG A 15 6.45 3.26 -4.26
CA ARG A 15 7.70 2.59 -3.90
C ARG A 15 7.36 1.20 -3.40
N TRP A 16 8.01 0.18 -3.97
CA TRP A 16 7.72 -1.20 -3.63
C TRP A 16 8.38 -1.57 -2.33
N VAL A 17 7.65 -2.26 -1.46
CA VAL A 17 8.19 -2.84 -0.23
C VAL A 17 8.15 -4.36 -0.39
N LEU A 18 9.32 -4.99 -0.32
CA LEU A 18 9.43 -6.42 -0.58
C LEU A 18 8.88 -7.23 0.58
N ARG A 19 7.86 -8.04 0.31
CA ARG A 19 7.44 -9.12 1.19
C ARG A 19 8.20 -10.38 0.78
N THR A 20 9.06 -10.86 1.67
CA THR A 20 9.93 -12.02 1.42
C THR A 20 9.46 -13.28 2.16
N THR A 21 8.43 -13.16 3.01
CA THR A 21 7.82 -14.30 3.70
C THR A 21 6.35 -14.45 3.33
N GLN A 22 5.87 -15.69 3.39
CA GLN A 22 4.49 -16.03 3.08
C GLN A 22 3.52 -15.43 4.12
N VAL A 23 2.29 -15.16 3.68
CA VAL A 23 1.21 -14.84 4.61
C VAL A 23 0.91 -16.10 5.44
N PRO A 24 0.80 -15.99 6.77
CA PRO A 24 0.48 -17.13 7.61
C PRO A 24 -0.92 -17.66 7.28
N ALA A 25 -1.09 -18.98 7.30
CA ALA A 25 -2.38 -19.62 7.04
C ALA A 25 -3.36 -19.47 8.21
N GLU A 26 -2.86 -19.32 9.42
CA GLU A 26 -3.65 -19.17 10.65
C GLU A 26 -3.29 -17.89 11.41
N TYR A 27 -4.24 -17.43 12.21
CA TYR A 27 -4.06 -16.31 13.14
C TYR A 27 -4.01 -16.85 14.58
N GLU A 28 -2.85 -16.71 15.22
CA GLU A 28 -2.56 -17.17 16.58
C GLU A 28 -2.41 -15.99 17.55
N GLY A 29 -3.06 -14.87 17.24
CA GLY A 29 -3.02 -13.67 18.07
C GLY A 29 -1.81 -12.78 17.82
N ASP A 30 -1.26 -12.23 18.91
CA ASP A 30 -0.23 -11.19 18.86
C ASP A 30 1.07 -11.64 18.16
N VAL A 31 1.44 -12.92 18.33
CA VAL A 31 2.65 -13.50 17.70
C VAL A 31 2.58 -13.42 16.17
N THR A 32 1.45 -13.79 15.59
CA THR A 32 1.24 -13.73 14.13
C THR A 32 1.43 -12.32 13.59
N LEU A 33 0.99 -11.29 14.33
CA LEU A 33 1.15 -9.90 13.89
C LEU A 33 2.58 -9.42 13.99
N ARG A 34 3.28 -9.74 15.08
CA ARG A 34 4.68 -9.36 15.25
C ARG A 34 5.58 -9.95 14.18
N GLU A 35 5.24 -11.13 13.67
CA GLU A 35 6.05 -11.86 12.70
C GLU A 35 5.63 -11.60 11.24
N HIS A 36 4.36 -11.26 10.98
CA HIS A 36 3.85 -11.19 9.62
C HIS A 36 3.12 -9.89 9.22
N LEU A 37 2.82 -8.98 10.15
CA LEU A 37 2.13 -7.73 9.81
C LEU A 37 3.01 -6.89 8.88
N PRO A 38 2.62 -6.64 7.61
CA PRO A 38 3.56 -6.10 6.64
C PRO A 38 4.13 -4.73 6.99
N THR A 39 3.35 -3.90 7.68
CA THR A 39 3.76 -2.56 8.12
C THR A 39 4.79 -2.58 9.24
N LEU A 40 4.96 -3.72 9.93
CA LEU A 40 5.87 -3.90 11.05
C LEU A 40 7.15 -4.65 10.67
N VAL A 41 7.10 -5.55 9.68
CA VAL A 41 8.20 -6.49 9.42
C VAL A 41 8.92 -6.25 8.09
N PHE A 42 8.29 -5.58 7.12
CA PHE A 42 8.91 -5.31 5.83
C PHE A 42 9.22 -3.82 5.67
N HIS A 43 10.52 -3.54 5.55
CA HIS A 43 11.08 -2.18 5.51
C HIS A 43 11.88 -1.92 4.23
N ASN A 44 12.31 -2.98 3.54
CA ASN A 44 13.16 -2.86 2.35
C ASN A 44 12.35 -2.28 1.19
N THR A 45 12.64 -1.02 0.88
CA THR A 45 11.83 -0.17 0.01
C THR A 45 12.61 0.25 -1.22
N SER A 46 11.98 0.13 -2.39
CA SER A 46 12.61 0.38 -3.68
C SER A 46 13.07 1.83 -3.80
N PRO A 47 14.05 2.14 -4.67
CA PRO A 47 14.25 3.50 -5.14
C PRO A 47 12.95 4.06 -5.76
N ILE A 48 12.88 5.38 -5.89
CA ILE A 48 11.79 6.05 -6.59
C ILE A 48 11.92 5.71 -8.08
N PRO A 49 10.95 5.00 -8.68
CA PRO A 49 11.00 4.67 -10.10
C PRO A 49 10.73 5.91 -10.98
N ALA A 50 10.95 5.77 -12.28
CA ALA A 50 10.54 6.78 -13.26
C ALA A 50 9.04 7.12 -13.16
N VAL A 51 8.70 8.39 -13.43
CA VAL A 51 7.32 8.86 -13.44
C VAL A 51 6.48 8.01 -14.40
N GLY A 52 5.40 7.43 -13.85
CA GLY A 52 4.47 6.59 -14.61
C GLY A 52 4.72 5.10 -14.55
N ALA A 53 5.83 4.63 -13.98
CA ALA A 53 6.01 3.23 -13.64
C ALA A 53 5.01 2.80 -12.55
N SER A 54 3.93 2.13 -12.97
CA SER A 54 2.86 1.60 -12.09
C SER A 54 2.19 2.63 -11.16
N ALA A 55 1.96 3.85 -11.66
CA ALA A 55 1.35 4.92 -10.89
C ALA A 55 0.06 4.48 -10.15
N LYS A 56 -0.13 5.07 -8.97
CA LYS A 56 -1.28 4.81 -8.09
C LYS A 56 -2.00 6.12 -7.82
N TYR A 57 -3.29 6.03 -7.50
CA TYR A 57 -4.16 7.19 -7.54
C TYR A 57 -5.09 7.24 -6.33
N VAL A 58 -5.35 8.45 -5.87
CA VAL A 58 -6.49 8.75 -5.00
C VAL A 58 -7.43 9.63 -5.83
N VAL A 59 -8.66 9.17 -6.00
CA VAL A 59 -9.64 9.81 -6.88
C VAL A 59 -10.81 10.33 -6.08
N ASP A 60 -11.35 11.48 -6.50
CA ASP A 60 -12.67 11.92 -6.11
C ASP A 60 -13.68 11.45 -7.16
N PRO A 61 -14.55 10.48 -6.83
CA PRO A 61 -15.48 9.90 -7.79
C PRO A 61 -16.52 10.92 -8.31
N THR A 62 -16.73 12.05 -7.62
CA THR A 62 -17.63 13.12 -8.09
C THR A 62 -17.02 13.98 -9.20
N LYS A 63 -15.71 13.85 -9.44
CA LYS A 63 -14.94 14.66 -10.38
C LYS A 63 -14.38 13.83 -11.55
N VAL A 64 -14.49 12.51 -11.47
CA VAL A 64 -13.96 11.55 -12.45
C VAL A 64 -15.12 10.86 -13.17
N PHE A 65 -15.15 10.97 -14.50
CA PHE A 65 -16.16 10.30 -15.33
C PHE A 65 -15.77 8.85 -15.64
N TRP A 66 -14.50 8.61 -15.97
CA TRP A 66 -14.02 7.27 -16.30
C TRP A 66 -12.61 7.01 -15.77
N LEU A 67 -12.51 6.00 -14.91
CA LEU A 67 -11.26 5.45 -14.41
C LEU A 67 -10.89 4.16 -15.15
N TRP A 68 -9.70 4.12 -15.76
CA TRP A 68 -9.05 2.89 -16.23
C TRP A 68 -8.14 2.33 -15.14
N VAL A 69 -7.81 1.03 -15.20
CA VAL A 69 -7.13 0.27 -14.13
C VAL A 69 -5.86 0.95 -13.59
N HIS A 70 -5.21 1.80 -14.40
CA HIS A 70 -4.06 2.61 -14.00
C HIS A 70 -4.07 4.06 -14.52
N ARG A 71 -5.21 4.72 -14.75
CA ARG A 71 -5.30 6.19 -14.99
C ARG A 71 -6.74 6.65 -15.15
N VAL A 72 -7.04 7.90 -14.81
CA VAL A 72 -8.28 8.55 -15.26
C VAL A 72 -8.21 8.75 -16.77
N LYS A 73 -9.27 8.34 -17.47
CA LYS A 73 -9.47 8.58 -18.90
C LYS A 73 -10.16 9.92 -19.14
N TYR A 74 -11.18 10.21 -18.33
CA TYR A 74 -11.96 11.42 -18.44
C TYR A 74 -12.33 11.95 -17.07
N PHE A 75 -12.13 13.25 -16.89
CA PHE A 75 -12.66 14.04 -15.80
C PHE A 75 -13.99 14.68 -16.23
N PHE A 76 -14.84 15.02 -15.26
CA PHE A 76 -15.89 15.99 -15.53
C PHE A 76 -15.27 17.36 -15.90
N PRO A 77 -15.97 18.23 -16.65
CA PRO A 77 -15.41 19.51 -17.08
C PRO A 77 -14.84 20.34 -15.92
N GLY A 78 -13.65 20.91 -16.12
CA GLY A 78 -12.99 21.76 -15.13
C GLY A 78 -12.19 21.03 -14.04
N TYR A 79 -12.04 19.71 -14.14
CA TYR A 79 -11.19 18.93 -13.23
C TYR A 79 -9.98 18.30 -13.92
N SER A 80 -8.90 18.10 -13.16
CA SER A 80 -7.65 17.53 -13.66
C SER A 80 -6.94 16.65 -12.63
N GLU A 81 -5.85 16.02 -13.08
CA GLU A 81 -4.92 15.29 -12.22
C GLU A 81 -3.79 16.20 -11.70
N VAL A 82 -3.30 15.90 -10.51
CA VAL A 82 -2.06 16.45 -9.97
C VAL A 82 -1.11 15.31 -9.65
N HIS A 83 0.10 15.38 -10.20
CA HIS A 83 1.21 14.50 -9.80
C HIS A 83 1.77 15.00 -8.46
N VAL A 84 1.80 14.11 -7.47
CA VAL A 84 2.39 14.40 -6.16
C VAL A 84 3.89 14.15 -6.23
N ASP A 85 4.68 15.17 -5.90
CA ASP A 85 6.13 15.04 -5.80
C ASP A 85 6.48 13.88 -4.85
N PRO A 86 7.25 12.87 -5.30
CA PRO A 86 7.60 11.71 -4.48
C PRO A 86 8.43 12.08 -3.24
N ASN A 87 9.08 13.25 -3.21
CA ASN A 87 9.75 13.78 -2.02
C ASN A 87 8.77 14.33 -0.98
N VAL A 88 7.54 14.68 -1.40
CA VAL A 88 6.46 15.12 -0.51
C VAL A 88 5.64 13.94 -0.03
N ALA A 89 5.20 13.07 -0.95
CA ALA A 89 4.48 11.85 -0.60
C ALA A 89 4.57 10.78 -1.69
N TYR A 90 4.58 9.51 -1.27
CA TYR A 90 4.54 8.35 -2.15
C TYR A 90 3.68 7.25 -1.54
N ILE A 91 3.25 6.29 -2.36
CA ILE A 91 2.52 5.11 -1.88
C ILE A 91 3.50 3.96 -1.62
N ARG A 92 3.45 3.38 -0.42
CA ARG A 92 4.12 2.12 -0.12
C ARG A 92 3.33 0.97 -0.71
N HIS A 93 3.87 0.31 -1.72
CA HIS A 93 3.22 -0.81 -2.39
C HIS A 93 3.88 -2.13 -2.01
N TYR A 94 3.25 -2.87 -1.08
CA TYR A 94 3.74 -4.16 -0.64
C TYR A 94 3.56 -5.21 -1.75
N ARG A 95 4.63 -5.95 -2.04
CA ARG A 95 4.59 -6.99 -3.07
C ARG A 95 5.34 -8.23 -2.62
N ASP A 96 4.68 -9.38 -2.73
CA ASP A 96 5.29 -10.69 -2.55
C ASP A 96 6.25 -10.96 -3.71
N THR A 97 7.52 -11.24 -3.39
CA THR A 97 8.56 -11.48 -4.37
C THR A 97 8.42 -12.83 -5.06
N ALA A 98 7.84 -13.83 -4.39
CA ALA A 98 7.63 -15.17 -4.94
C ALA A 98 6.35 -15.26 -5.79
N ALA A 99 5.34 -14.46 -5.47
CA ALA A 99 4.06 -14.46 -6.20
C ALA A 99 4.27 -14.14 -7.68
N GLU A 100 3.81 -15.03 -8.57
CA GLU A 100 3.84 -14.86 -10.03
C GLU A 100 5.24 -14.52 -10.58
N ARG A 101 6.30 -14.99 -9.90
CA ARG A 101 7.71 -14.68 -10.25
C ARG A 101 7.99 -13.17 -10.26
N TRP A 102 7.28 -12.39 -9.45
CA TRP A 102 7.37 -10.93 -9.51
C TRP A 102 8.78 -10.42 -9.22
N GLY A 103 9.47 -11.01 -8.23
CA GLY A 103 10.84 -10.66 -7.88
C GLY A 103 11.81 -10.90 -9.05
N GLU A 104 11.65 -11.98 -9.81
CA GLU A 104 12.48 -12.28 -10.98
C GLU A 104 12.23 -11.29 -12.13
N LEU A 105 10.96 -10.96 -12.38
CA LEU A 105 10.56 -10.19 -13.57
C LEU A 105 10.69 -8.68 -13.40
N TRP A 106 10.41 -8.16 -12.21
CA TRP A 106 10.24 -6.71 -12.00
C TRP A 106 11.31 -6.08 -11.11
N GLN A 107 11.85 -6.82 -10.14
CA GLN A 107 12.88 -6.29 -9.25
C GLN A 107 14.15 -5.83 -10.00
N PRO A 108 14.65 -6.54 -11.05
CA PRO A 108 15.80 -6.07 -11.81
C PRO A 108 15.58 -4.68 -12.45
N GLY A 109 14.37 -4.40 -12.94
CA GLY A 109 14.01 -3.09 -13.47
C GLY A 109 14.01 -2.01 -12.38
N LEU A 110 13.58 -2.34 -11.16
CA LEU A 110 13.63 -1.41 -10.04
C LEU A 110 15.06 -1.09 -9.58
N ASN A 111 15.96 -2.09 -9.63
CA ASN A 111 17.36 -1.92 -9.25
C ASN A 111 18.09 -0.88 -10.13
N GLN A 112 17.60 -0.61 -11.34
CA GLN A 112 18.18 0.38 -12.25
C GLN A 112 17.96 1.83 -11.77
N TYR A 113 16.96 2.08 -10.92
CA TYR A 113 16.64 3.43 -10.44
C TYR A 113 17.44 3.87 -9.21
N GLY A 114 18.23 2.97 -8.62
CA GLY A 114 19.08 3.30 -7.49
C GLY A 114 19.08 2.23 -6.40
N ARG A 115 19.53 2.62 -5.22
CA ARG A 115 19.65 1.72 -4.07
C ARG A 115 18.32 1.59 -3.35
N TRP A 116 18.09 0.40 -2.83
CA TRP A 116 17.03 0.15 -1.87
C TRP A 116 17.40 0.77 -0.52
N GLU A 117 16.38 1.17 0.23
CA GLU A 117 16.54 1.74 1.56
C GLU A 117 15.54 1.15 2.55
N LEU A 118 15.96 1.11 3.81
CA LEU A 118 15.08 0.75 4.91
C LEU A 118 14.22 1.95 5.27
N THR A 119 12.91 1.80 5.17
CA THR A 119 11.97 2.86 5.54
C THR A 119 10.81 2.29 6.34
N ASP A 120 10.28 3.14 7.21
CA ASP A 120 9.28 2.78 8.21
C ASP A 120 8.05 3.68 8.19
N TYR A 121 6.96 3.17 8.75
CA TYR A 121 5.85 4.03 9.13
C TYR A 121 6.25 4.93 10.30
N PRO A 122 5.75 6.19 10.35
CA PRO A 122 5.89 7.00 11.55
C PRO A 122 5.34 6.26 12.76
N LYS A 123 6.12 6.19 13.85
CA LYS A 123 5.80 5.41 15.07
C LYS A 123 4.37 5.66 15.59
N ARG A 124 3.90 6.91 15.55
CA ARG A 124 2.54 7.29 15.95
C ARG A 124 1.45 6.59 15.13
N LEU A 125 1.67 6.42 13.83
CA LEU A 125 0.71 5.77 12.93
C LEU A 125 0.81 4.25 13.05
N LEU A 126 2.02 3.71 13.21
CA LEU A 126 2.25 2.28 13.36
C LEU A 126 1.51 1.71 14.58
N ASN A 127 1.53 2.40 15.72
CA ASN A 127 0.82 1.94 16.92
C ASN A 127 -0.70 1.89 16.72
N VAL A 128 -1.26 2.92 16.08
CA VAL A 128 -2.70 2.98 15.77
C VAL A 128 -3.07 1.87 14.78
N LEU A 129 -2.29 1.69 13.70
CA LEU A 129 -2.51 0.64 12.71
C LEU A 129 -2.45 -0.74 13.35
N TYR A 130 -1.41 -1.01 14.14
CA TYR A 130 -1.24 -2.28 14.84
C TYR A 130 -2.44 -2.60 15.72
N THR A 131 -2.83 -1.66 16.58
CA THR A 131 -3.94 -1.85 17.53
C THR A 131 -5.25 -2.13 16.79
N ARG A 132 -5.54 -1.39 15.72
CA ARG A 132 -6.77 -1.56 14.93
C ARG A 132 -6.80 -2.87 14.14
N VAL A 133 -5.67 -3.26 13.55
CA VAL A 133 -5.56 -4.55 12.84
C VAL A 133 -5.69 -5.70 13.83
N LYS A 134 -5.00 -5.63 14.97
CA LYS A 134 -5.11 -6.64 16.03
C LYS A 134 -6.54 -6.81 16.50
N GLN A 135 -7.19 -5.71 16.89
CA GLN A 135 -8.59 -5.74 17.34
C GLN A 135 -9.49 -6.44 16.30
N ARG A 136 -9.34 -6.08 15.02
CA ARG A 136 -10.16 -6.67 13.96
C ARG A 136 -9.90 -8.17 13.77
N LEU A 137 -8.65 -8.61 13.86
CA LEU A 137 -8.30 -10.02 13.70
C LEU A 137 -8.72 -10.85 14.91
N ASP A 138 -8.58 -10.31 16.12
CA ASP A 138 -9.12 -10.93 17.34
C ASP A 138 -10.65 -11.08 17.23
N ASP A 139 -11.37 -10.07 16.75
CA ASP A 139 -12.83 -10.15 16.60
C ASP A 139 -13.25 -11.22 15.58
N VAL A 140 -12.51 -11.37 14.48
CA VAL A 140 -12.86 -12.28 13.38
C VAL A 140 -12.39 -13.72 13.63
N TYR A 141 -11.21 -13.89 14.20
CA TYR A 141 -10.52 -15.18 14.32
C TYR A 141 -10.29 -15.65 15.76
N GLY A 142 -10.40 -14.76 16.75
CA GLY A 142 -10.14 -15.05 18.17
C GLY A 142 -11.26 -15.82 18.88
N ASN A 143 -12.48 -15.82 18.34
CA ASN A 143 -13.60 -16.58 18.90
C ASN A 143 -13.67 -18.00 18.33
N ARG A 144 -12.74 -18.89 18.75
CA ARG A 144 -12.88 -20.35 18.56
C ARG A 144 -13.72 -21.03 19.66
N SER A 145 -14.70 -20.34 20.24
CA SER A 145 -15.60 -20.92 21.25
C SER A 145 -17.01 -20.30 21.25
N TYR A 146 -17.69 -20.31 20.08
CA TYR A 146 -19.14 -20.50 20.13
C TYR A 146 -19.40 -22.00 20.21
N GLY A 147 -19.34 -22.52 21.45
CA GLY A 147 -19.95 -23.80 21.75
C GLY A 147 -21.44 -23.68 21.41
N PHE A 148 -21.89 -24.47 20.44
CA PHE A 148 -23.30 -24.80 20.31
C PHE A 148 -23.72 -25.51 21.61
N PHE A 149 -24.29 -24.78 22.55
CA PHE A 149 -25.19 -25.36 23.53
C PHE A 149 -26.57 -25.43 22.87
N LEU A 150 -26.86 -26.60 22.28
CA LEU A 150 -28.23 -27.09 22.10
C LEU A 150 -28.56 -28.00 23.29
#